data_AF-A0A2S2QBF4-F1
#
_entry.id   AF-A0A2S2QBF4-F1
#
_cell.length_a   1.000
_cell.length_b   1.000
_cell.length_c   1.000
_cell.angle_alpha   90.00
_cell.angle_beta   90.00
_cell.angle_gamma   90.00
#
_symmetry.space_group_name_H-M   'P 1'
#
loop_
_entity.id
_entity.type
_entity.pdbx_description
1 polymer ?
#
loop_
_entity_poly.entity_id
_entity_poly.type
_entity_poly.pdbx_seq_one_letter_code
_entity_poly.pdbx_strand_id
1 'polypeptide(L)'
;LNMDSVRFPSSADSFFERSVSIDEKATIKYSYMNDTIPFSHFKLNSNLIQNIQELEEVICKMDISIMCEGVNIPTEALKYKTNTLCIDSNGHFRHIGCSLILIEEFASNRLNDNKIIRQCKFCKVALIRCQRKKLRMQHTPIAKRVRLLCTPSKLEKLKLLRQRNKYIRELNHRARKQLNKLKSQLKICETKCSNLDESTVLQNLTSNNIPKNYQLVIKEIIAISKRKSPKGNRYTEDWIMLCMLLHIKSPAGYYFLQNNKLLPLLSVRRIREYLSMINTTCGFDNFLIF
;
A
#
# COMPACT_ATOMS: atom_id res chain seq x y z
N LEU A 1 -13.16 -16.74 -35.82
CA LEU A 1 -13.09 -16.03 -37.11
C LEU A 1 -13.83 -14.73 -36.92
N ASN A 2 -13.10 -13.67 -36.58
CA ASN A 2 -13.46 -12.27 -36.79
C ASN A 2 -12.12 -11.62 -37.11
N MET A 3 -11.86 -11.43 -38.40
CA MET A 3 -10.72 -10.67 -38.87
C MET A 3 -11.14 -9.20 -38.80
N ASP A 4 -10.76 -8.52 -37.74
CA ASP A 4 -10.80 -7.07 -37.72
C ASP A 4 -9.78 -6.58 -38.74
N SER A 5 -10.26 -5.90 -39.76
CA SER A 5 -9.49 -5.30 -40.83
C SER A 5 -8.54 -4.26 -40.23
N VAL A 6 -7.26 -4.63 -40.11
CA VAL A 6 -6.18 -3.68 -39.81
C VAL A 6 -6.03 -2.80 -41.05
N ARG A 7 -6.50 -1.55 -40.96
CA ARG A 7 -6.20 -0.52 -41.95
C ARG A 7 -4.71 -0.19 -41.83
N PHE A 8 -3.93 -0.57 -42.85
CA PHE A 8 -2.59 -0.03 -43.02
C PHE A 8 -2.72 1.40 -43.57
N PRO A 9 -2.03 2.40 -42.99
CA PRO A 9 -2.05 3.76 -43.51
C PRO A 9 -1.42 3.80 -44.90
N SER A 10 -2.08 4.52 -45.82
CA SER A 10 -1.66 4.78 -47.19
C SER A 10 -0.37 5.60 -47.22
N SER A 11 0.52 5.23 -48.13
CA SER A 11 1.84 5.78 -48.37
C SER A 11 1.81 7.24 -48.86
N ALA A 12 1.79 8.21 -47.94
CA ALA A 12 2.18 9.60 -48.24
C ALA A 12 2.50 10.46 -46.99
N ASP A 13 2.29 9.96 -45.77
CA ASP A 13 2.65 10.71 -44.56
C ASP A 13 4.14 10.50 -44.24
N SER A 14 4.87 11.61 -44.14
CA SER A 14 6.26 11.61 -43.67
C SER A 14 6.30 11.08 -42.24
N PHE A 15 6.75 9.84 -42.08
CA PHE A 15 6.78 9.16 -40.79
C PHE A 15 8.01 9.63 -40.02
N PHE A 16 7.83 10.60 -39.13
CA PHE A 16 8.88 11.01 -38.21
C PHE A 16 8.94 10.03 -37.04
N GLU A 17 10.09 9.37 -36.86
CA GLU A 17 10.29 8.47 -35.72
C GLU A 17 10.22 9.25 -34.39
N ARG A 18 10.86 10.42 -34.35
CA ARG A 18 10.85 11.36 -33.24
C ARG A 18 10.49 12.73 -33.76
N SER A 19 9.56 13.41 -33.12
CA SER A 19 9.35 14.84 -33.37
C SER A 19 9.10 15.60 -32.07
N VAL A 20 9.60 16.84 -32.06
CA VAL A 20 9.32 17.85 -31.04
C VAL A 20 8.50 18.91 -31.74
N SER A 21 7.28 19.16 -31.26
CA SER A 21 6.46 20.27 -31.73
C SER A 21 6.24 21.29 -30.61
N ILE A 22 6.20 22.55 -30.99
CA ILE A 22 6.01 23.68 -30.08
C ILE A 22 4.72 24.37 -30.50
N ASP A 23 3.75 24.47 -29.60
CA ASP A 23 2.51 25.23 -29.87
C ASP A 23 2.76 26.75 -29.70
N GLU A 24 1.80 27.57 -30.15
CA GLU A 24 1.79 29.04 -30.00
C GLU A 24 1.99 29.54 -28.55
N LYS A 25 1.73 28.68 -27.55
CA LYS A 25 1.92 28.98 -26.13
C LYS A 25 3.32 28.59 -25.61
N ALA A 26 4.27 28.30 -26.49
CA ALA A 26 5.60 27.77 -26.16
C ALA A 26 5.56 26.45 -25.36
N THR A 27 4.48 25.67 -25.49
CA THR A 27 4.37 24.34 -24.85
C THR A 27 4.96 23.26 -25.74
N ILE A 28 5.90 22.49 -25.21
CA ILE A 28 6.53 21.39 -25.94
C ILE A 28 5.63 20.15 -25.93
N LYS A 29 5.44 19.57 -27.10
CA LYS A 29 4.87 18.24 -27.30
C LYS A 29 5.93 17.32 -27.88
N TYR A 30 6.15 16.21 -27.20
CA TYR A 30 6.99 15.12 -27.69
C TYR A 30 6.09 14.11 -28.38
N SER A 31 6.45 13.72 -29.60
CA SER A 31 5.84 12.59 -30.24
C SER A 31 6.90 11.56 -30.65
N TYR A 32 6.54 10.29 -30.47
CA TYR A 32 7.31 9.16 -30.95
C TYR A 32 6.36 8.25 -31.69
N MET A 33 6.64 7.98 -32.97
CA MET A 33 5.77 7.16 -33.82
C MET A 33 4.30 7.62 -33.81
N ASN A 34 4.09 8.95 -33.87
CA ASN A 34 2.80 9.64 -33.81
C ASN A 34 2.04 9.55 -32.48
N ASP A 35 2.57 8.85 -31.47
CA ASP A 35 2.03 8.85 -30.12
C ASP A 35 2.62 9.99 -29.29
N THR A 36 1.77 10.73 -28.59
CA THR A 36 2.22 11.79 -27.67
C THR A 36 2.80 11.18 -26.40
N ILE A 37 4.06 11.51 -26.11
CA ILE A 37 4.72 11.05 -24.88
C ILE A 37 4.39 12.04 -23.76
N PRO A 38 3.89 11.57 -22.60
CA PRO A 38 3.69 12.44 -21.45
C PRO A 38 5.01 13.07 -20.99
N PHE A 39 4.99 14.37 -20.76
CA PHE A 39 6.16 15.15 -20.36
C PHE A 39 6.87 14.59 -19.10
N SER A 40 6.13 13.96 -18.20
CA SER A 40 6.64 13.35 -16.96
C SER A 40 7.75 12.31 -17.19
N HIS A 41 7.88 11.76 -18.39
CA HIS A 41 8.91 10.78 -18.71
C HIS A 41 10.32 11.37 -18.92
N PHE A 42 10.43 12.67 -19.22
CA PHE A 42 11.72 13.31 -19.52
C PHE A 42 12.40 13.96 -18.31
N LYS A 43 11.80 13.92 -17.11
CA LYS A 43 12.32 14.54 -15.87
C LYS A 43 12.78 16.01 -16.05
N LEU A 44 12.07 16.76 -16.89
CA LEU A 44 12.36 18.18 -17.11
C LEU A 44 11.59 19.04 -16.10
N ASN A 45 12.12 20.23 -15.81
CA ASN A 45 11.61 21.12 -14.77
C ASN A 45 10.31 21.85 -15.17
N SER A 46 10.09 22.11 -16.46
CA SER A 46 8.92 22.84 -16.97
C SER A 46 8.57 22.49 -18.42
N ASN A 47 7.26 22.43 -18.74
CA ASN A 47 6.76 22.20 -20.11
C ASN A 47 6.80 23.44 -21.02
N LEU A 48 7.17 24.59 -20.44
CA LEU A 48 7.26 25.88 -21.10
C LEU A 48 8.73 26.18 -21.39
N ILE A 49 9.02 26.51 -22.65
CA ILE A 49 10.34 27.00 -23.05
C ILE A 49 10.41 28.49 -22.75
N GLN A 50 11.40 28.90 -21.96
CA GLN A 50 11.72 30.31 -21.75
C GLN A 50 12.87 30.75 -22.65
N ASN A 51 13.83 29.85 -22.91
CA ASN A 51 15.06 30.17 -23.63
C ASN A 51 15.37 29.17 -24.76
N ILE A 52 16.04 29.63 -25.82
CA ILE A 52 16.49 28.76 -26.94
C ILE A 52 17.40 27.64 -26.44
N GLN A 53 18.25 27.90 -25.44
CA GLN A 53 19.12 26.89 -24.85
C GLN A 53 18.34 25.72 -24.22
N GLU A 54 17.17 25.99 -23.62
CA GLU A 54 16.31 24.93 -23.06
C GLU A 54 15.74 24.05 -24.17
N LEU A 55 15.41 24.63 -25.32
CA LEU A 55 14.97 23.88 -26.49
C LEU A 55 16.09 22.99 -27.05
N GLU A 56 17.32 23.50 -27.14
CA GLU A 56 18.47 22.70 -27.57
C GLU A 56 18.73 21.52 -26.61
N GLU A 57 18.69 21.76 -25.30
CA GLU A 57 18.81 20.68 -24.31
C GLU A 57 17.72 19.62 -24.46
N VAL A 58 16.49 20.06 -24.71
CA VAL A 58 15.33 19.20 -24.91
C VAL A 58 15.52 18.31 -26.15
N ILE A 59 15.93 18.90 -27.26
CA ILE A 59 16.18 18.18 -28.52
C ILE A 59 17.31 17.16 -28.31
N CYS A 60 18.43 17.58 -27.70
CA CYS A 60 19.54 16.69 -27.38
C CYS A 60 19.13 15.54 -26.47
N LYS A 61 18.33 15.80 -25.41
CA LYS A 61 17.80 14.75 -24.53
C LYS A 61 16.91 13.77 -25.29
N MET A 62 16.08 14.25 -26.21
CA MET A 62 15.24 13.39 -27.03
C MET A 62 16.07 12.56 -28.01
N ASP A 63 17.12 13.11 -28.59
CA ASP A 63 18.01 12.39 -29.51
C ASP A 63 18.80 11.28 -28.79
N ILE A 64 19.34 11.57 -27.61
CA ILE A 64 20.07 10.61 -26.79
C ILE A 64 19.14 9.55 -26.17
N SER A 65 17.86 9.88 -25.95
CA SER A 65 16.94 8.98 -25.26
C SER A 65 16.77 7.64 -25.98
N ILE A 66 16.92 6.56 -25.20
CA ILE A 66 16.83 5.19 -25.70
C ILE A 66 15.36 4.78 -25.72
N MET A 67 14.81 4.55 -26.92
CA MET A 67 13.45 4.06 -27.05
C MET A 67 13.39 2.54 -26.94
N CYS A 68 12.33 2.04 -26.33
CA CYS A 68 11.98 0.63 -26.33
C CYS A 68 11.53 0.25 -27.74
N GLU A 69 12.06 -0.83 -28.30
CA GLU A 69 11.67 -1.36 -29.63
C GLU A 69 10.45 -2.28 -29.54
N GLY A 70 9.91 -2.49 -28.33
CA GLY A 70 8.80 -3.40 -28.09
C GLY A 70 9.24 -4.87 -28.10
N VAL A 71 8.39 -5.72 -28.66
CA VAL A 71 8.57 -7.18 -28.73
C VAL A 71 8.35 -7.62 -30.17
N ASN A 72 9.34 -8.27 -30.76
CA ASN A 72 9.15 -8.99 -32.00
C ASN A 72 8.53 -10.37 -31.70
N ILE A 73 7.26 -10.54 -32.04
CA ILE A 73 6.54 -11.81 -31.88
C ILE A 73 6.44 -12.44 -33.28
N PRO A 74 7.07 -13.60 -33.52
CA PRO A 74 6.92 -14.33 -34.78
C PRO A 74 5.44 -14.53 -35.11
N THR A 75 5.06 -14.44 -36.39
CA THR A 75 3.67 -14.56 -36.86
C THR A 75 2.95 -15.80 -36.34
N GLU A 76 3.66 -16.93 -36.23
CA GLU A 76 3.14 -18.17 -35.65
C GLU A 76 2.75 -18.04 -34.16
N ALA A 77 3.44 -17.18 -33.42
CA ALA A 77 3.26 -16.99 -31.99
C ALA A 77 2.12 -15.99 -31.66
N LEU A 78 1.54 -15.31 -32.66
CA LEU A 78 0.42 -14.38 -32.49
C LEU A 78 -0.81 -15.05 -31.86
N LYS A 79 -1.05 -16.33 -32.15
CA LYS A 79 -2.14 -17.13 -31.54
C LYS A 79 -2.01 -17.22 -30.01
N TYR A 80 -0.82 -16.99 -29.46
CA TYR A 80 -0.52 -17.02 -28.03
C TYR A 80 -0.36 -15.62 -27.42
N LYS A 81 -0.84 -14.57 -28.10
CA LYS A 81 -0.88 -13.22 -27.55
C LYS A 81 -1.57 -13.22 -26.18
N THR A 82 -1.01 -12.44 -25.25
CA THR A 82 -1.60 -12.14 -23.95
C THR A 82 -2.39 -10.85 -24.02
N ASN A 83 -3.44 -10.69 -23.21
CA ASN A 83 -4.24 -9.46 -23.14
C ASN A 83 -3.44 -8.22 -22.70
N THR A 84 -2.20 -8.41 -22.24
CA THR A 84 -1.29 -7.34 -21.84
C THR A 84 -0.48 -6.76 -23.00
N LEU A 85 -0.69 -7.22 -24.24
CA LEU A 85 0.03 -6.75 -25.43
C LEU A 85 -0.89 -5.89 -26.32
N CYS A 86 -0.42 -4.70 -26.70
CA CYS A 86 -0.99 -3.84 -27.74
C CYS A 86 -0.09 -3.81 -28.97
N ILE A 87 -0.62 -3.35 -30.10
CA ILE A 87 0.14 -3.06 -31.32
C ILE A 87 0.30 -1.54 -31.35
N ASP A 88 1.50 -1.04 -31.57
CA ASP A 88 1.74 0.39 -31.77
C ASP A 88 1.44 0.83 -33.21
N SER A 89 1.52 2.14 -33.46
CA SER A 89 1.29 2.73 -34.78
C SER A 89 2.19 2.17 -35.90
N ASN A 90 3.30 1.52 -35.54
CA ASN A 90 4.27 0.92 -36.45
C ASN A 90 4.10 -0.59 -36.62
N GLY A 91 3.07 -1.19 -36.01
CA GLY A 91 2.86 -2.63 -36.07
C GLY A 91 3.70 -3.45 -35.09
N HIS A 92 4.49 -2.83 -34.20
CA HIS A 92 5.26 -3.54 -33.19
C HIS A 92 4.40 -3.89 -31.97
N PHE A 93 4.65 -5.05 -31.36
CA PHE A 93 3.95 -5.44 -30.15
C PHE A 93 4.59 -4.80 -28.92
N ARG A 94 3.77 -4.13 -28.11
CA ARG A 94 4.21 -3.52 -26.84
C ARG A 94 3.37 -4.02 -25.69
N HIS A 95 3.94 -4.01 -24.48
CA HIS A 95 3.15 -4.20 -23.28
C HIS A 95 2.31 -2.94 -23.01
N ILE A 96 1.08 -3.08 -22.48
CA ILE A 96 0.20 -1.93 -22.16
C ILE A 96 0.89 -0.90 -21.25
N GLY A 97 1.69 -1.39 -20.29
CA GLY A 97 2.53 -0.55 -19.41
C GLY A 97 3.97 -0.35 -19.90
N CYS A 98 4.23 -0.38 -21.21
CA CYS A 98 5.57 -0.15 -21.75
C CYS A 98 6.06 1.25 -21.42
N SER A 99 7.27 1.37 -20.85
CA SER A 99 7.82 2.67 -20.44
C SER A 99 8.20 3.61 -21.60
N LEU A 100 8.11 3.14 -22.86
CA LEU A 100 8.50 3.78 -24.13
C LEU A 100 9.94 4.31 -24.15
N ILE A 101 10.30 5.20 -23.23
CA ILE A 101 11.64 5.69 -22.94
C ILE A 101 12.31 4.77 -21.92
N LEU A 102 13.53 4.33 -22.22
CA LEU A 102 14.40 3.58 -21.34
C LEU A 102 15.44 4.54 -20.74
N ILE A 103 15.52 4.53 -19.42
CA ILE A 103 16.70 5.06 -18.73
C ILE A 103 17.79 3.99 -18.86
N GLU A 104 19.02 4.36 -19.19
CA GLU A 104 20.13 3.45 -19.53
C GLU A 104 20.29 2.29 -18.54
N GLU A 105 20.12 2.56 -17.24
CA GLU A 105 20.18 1.57 -16.15
C GLU A 105 19.16 0.41 -16.27
N PHE A 106 18.09 0.59 -17.04
CA PHE A 106 16.98 -0.37 -17.17
C PHE A 106 16.88 -1.02 -18.56
N ALA A 107 17.77 -0.65 -19.49
CA ALA A 107 17.83 -1.27 -20.81
C ALA A 107 18.35 -2.71 -20.67
N SER A 108 17.47 -3.69 -20.89
CA SER A 108 17.85 -5.10 -20.89
C SER A 108 18.45 -5.47 -22.25
N ASN A 109 19.78 -5.40 -22.39
CA ASN A 109 20.44 -5.87 -23.61
C ASN A 109 20.40 -7.41 -23.65
N ARG A 110 19.76 -7.98 -24.67
CA ARG A 110 20.03 -9.37 -25.08
C ARG A 110 20.83 -9.32 -26.38
N LEU A 111 21.99 -9.96 -26.37
CA LEU A 111 22.73 -10.33 -27.57
C LEU A 111 22.01 -11.54 -28.20
N ASN A 112 21.11 -11.27 -29.14
CA ASN A 112 20.79 -12.26 -30.16
C ASN A 112 21.38 -11.69 -31.46
N ASP A 113 22.37 -12.39 -32.02
CA ASP A 113 22.95 -12.13 -33.35
C ASP A 113 23.40 -10.67 -33.58
N ASN A 114 24.34 -10.18 -32.76
CA ASN A 114 24.98 -8.85 -32.86
C ASN A 114 24.04 -7.62 -32.84
N LYS A 115 22.73 -7.80 -32.65
CA LYS A 115 21.77 -6.69 -32.53
C LYS A 115 21.37 -6.47 -31.08
N ILE A 116 21.70 -5.31 -30.53
CA ILE A 116 21.30 -4.90 -29.18
C ILE A 116 19.81 -4.56 -29.22
N ILE A 117 18.95 -5.48 -28.77
CA ILE A 117 17.51 -5.22 -28.70
C ILE A 117 17.20 -4.43 -27.41
N ARG A 118 16.72 -3.20 -27.57
CA ARG A 118 16.37 -2.29 -26.47
C ARG A 118 14.95 -2.55 -26.00
N GLN A 119 14.77 -3.35 -24.95
CA GLN A 119 13.45 -3.68 -24.40
C GLN A 119 13.27 -3.23 -22.96
N CYS A 120 12.10 -2.65 -22.65
CA CYS A 120 11.71 -2.40 -21.27
C CYS A 120 11.40 -3.72 -20.54
N LYS A 121 11.49 -3.69 -19.21
CA LYS A 121 11.15 -4.83 -18.33
C LYS A 121 9.77 -5.41 -18.63
N PHE A 122 8.78 -4.57 -18.93
CA PHE A 122 7.42 -5.00 -19.22
C PHE A 122 7.30 -5.76 -20.55
N CYS A 123 7.90 -5.23 -21.62
CA CYS A 123 7.96 -5.90 -22.92
C CYS A 123 8.70 -7.24 -22.84
N LYS A 124 9.82 -7.29 -22.10
CA LYS A 124 10.56 -8.54 -21.82
C LYS A 124 9.70 -9.57 -21.10
N VAL A 125 8.98 -9.16 -20.05
CA VAL A 125 8.05 -10.05 -19.33
C VAL A 125 6.91 -10.52 -20.23
N ALA A 126 6.38 -9.65 -21.09
CA ALA A 126 5.33 -10.00 -22.03
C ALA A 126 5.80 -11.07 -23.02
N LEU A 127 7.00 -10.93 -23.58
CA LEU A 127 7.62 -11.93 -24.46
C LEU A 127 7.76 -13.28 -23.76
N ILE A 128 8.31 -13.30 -22.54
CA ILE A 128 8.47 -14.53 -21.74
C ILE A 128 7.10 -15.18 -21.49
N ARG A 129 6.06 -14.41 -21.19
CA ARG A 129 4.70 -14.93 -20.98
C ARG A 129 4.12 -15.54 -22.26
N CYS A 130 4.31 -14.90 -23.41
CA CYS A 130 3.91 -15.43 -24.71
C CYS A 130 4.63 -16.75 -25.03
N GLN A 131 5.95 -16.81 -24.86
CA GLN A 131 6.74 -18.03 -25.06
C GLN A 131 6.28 -19.17 -24.13
N ARG A 132 6.07 -18.87 -22.84
CA ARG A 132 5.54 -19.85 -21.88
C ARG A 132 4.13 -20.31 -22.23
N LYS A 133 3.28 -19.43 -22.78
CA LYS A 133 1.94 -19.80 -23.25
C LYS A 133 2.04 -20.71 -24.49
N LYS A 134 2.93 -20.42 -25.44
CA LYS A 134 3.24 -21.30 -26.59
C LYS A 134 3.66 -22.68 -26.12
N LEU A 135 4.66 -22.77 -25.24
CA LEU A 135 5.15 -24.05 -24.69
C LEU A 135 4.06 -24.82 -23.93
N ARG A 136 3.28 -24.13 -23.09
CA ARG A 136 2.15 -24.76 -22.39
C ARG A 136 1.17 -25.35 -23.38
N MET A 137 0.78 -24.61 -24.42
CA MET A 137 -0.20 -25.08 -25.41
C MET A 137 0.35 -26.18 -26.33
N GLN A 138 1.66 -26.22 -26.57
CA GLN A 138 2.31 -27.30 -27.34
C GLN A 138 2.40 -28.61 -26.55
N HIS A 139 2.65 -28.54 -25.24
CA HIS A 139 2.88 -29.72 -24.39
C HIS A 139 1.71 -30.09 -23.49
N THR A 140 0.68 -29.26 -23.36
CA THR A 140 -0.57 -29.70 -22.72
C THR A 140 -1.41 -30.44 -23.75
N PRO A 141 -1.63 -31.77 -23.62
CA PRO A 141 -2.78 -32.36 -24.29
C PRO A 141 -3.98 -31.53 -23.85
N ILE A 142 -4.85 -31.15 -24.80
CA ILE A 142 -6.09 -30.42 -24.52
C ILE A 142 -6.71 -31.12 -23.32
N ALA A 143 -6.64 -30.49 -22.13
CA ALA A 143 -7.08 -31.13 -20.91
C ALA A 143 -8.59 -31.27 -21.06
N LYS A 144 -9.05 -32.43 -21.56
CA LYS A 144 -10.45 -32.78 -21.63
C LYS A 144 -10.94 -32.57 -20.22
N ARG A 145 -11.81 -31.56 -20.01
CA ARG A 145 -12.38 -31.23 -18.71
C ARG A 145 -12.74 -32.56 -18.06
N VAL A 146 -12.02 -32.93 -16.99
CA VAL A 146 -12.20 -34.22 -16.33
C VAL A 146 -13.63 -34.25 -15.83
N ARG A 147 -14.51 -34.86 -16.61
CA ARG A 147 -15.87 -35.15 -16.19
C ARG A 147 -15.69 -36.33 -15.25
N LEU A 148 -15.73 -36.05 -13.96
CA LEU A 148 -15.81 -37.10 -12.96
C LEU A 148 -17.05 -37.92 -13.29
N LEU A 149 -16.84 -39.13 -13.82
CA LEU A 149 -17.90 -40.12 -13.96
C LEU A 149 -18.27 -40.54 -12.55
N CYS A 150 -19.34 -39.95 -12.04
CA CYS A 150 -19.84 -40.15 -10.70
C CYS A 150 -21.29 -40.59 -10.78
N THR A 151 -21.68 -41.48 -9.87
CA THR A 151 -23.10 -41.82 -9.69
C THR A 151 -23.88 -40.57 -9.28
N PRO A 152 -25.19 -40.48 -9.56
CA PRO A 152 -26.02 -39.31 -9.25
C PRO A 152 -25.88 -38.86 -7.78
N SER A 153 -25.88 -39.81 -6.84
CA SER A 153 -25.69 -39.53 -5.40
C SER A 153 -24.34 -38.88 -5.07
N LYS A 154 -23.23 -39.34 -5.68
CA LYS A 154 -21.91 -38.73 -5.49
C LYS A 154 -21.85 -37.32 -6.09
N LEU A 155 -22.57 -37.09 -7.19
CA LEU A 155 -22.65 -35.79 -7.84
C LEU A 155 -23.43 -34.77 -7.00
N GLU A 156 -24.50 -35.18 -6.34
CA GLU A 156 -25.22 -34.36 -5.35
C GLU A 156 -24.35 -33.99 -4.15
N LYS A 157 -23.65 -34.97 -3.56
CA LYS A 157 -22.69 -34.70 -2.47
C LYS A 157 -21.63 -33.68 -2.89
N LEU A 158 -21.10 -33.81 -4.11
CA LEU A 158 -20.13 -32.86 -4.67
C LEU A 158 -20.74 -31.45 -4.85
N LYS A 159 -22.00 -31.35 -5.30
CA LYS A 159 -22.72 -30.06 -5.39
C LYS A 159 -22.86 -29.39 -4.03
N LEU A 160 -23.28 -30.14 -3.01
CA LEU A 160 -23.40 -29.64 -1.63
C LEU A 160 -22.04 -29.18 -1.08
N LEU A 161 -20.97 -29.94 -1.29
CA LEU A 161 -19.61 -29.56 -0.89
C LEU A 161 -19.15 -28.28 -1.59
N ARG A 162 -19.45 -28.12 -2.88
CA ARG A 162 -19.13 -26.89 -3.63
C ARG A 162 -19.89 -25.68 -3.10
N GLN A 163 -21.17 -25.83 -2.79
CA GLN A 163 -21.99 -24.78 -2.19
C GLN A 163 -21.45 -24.38 -0.81
N ARG A 164 -21.16 -25.36 0.06
CA ARG A 164 -20.56 -25.12 1.38
C ARG A 164 -19.21 -24.40 1.27
N ASN A 165 -18.33 -24.86 0.37
CA ASN A 165 -17.03 -24.21 0.16
C ASN A 165 -17.16 -22.79 -0.38
N LYS A 166 -18.12 -22.53 -1.28
CA LYS A 166 -18.42 -21.18 -1.76
C LYS A 166 -18.85 -20.28 -0.60
N TYR A 167 -19.79 -20.74 0.23
CA TYR A 167 -20.27 -20.02 1.40
C TYR A 167 -19.14 -19.68 2.38
N ILE A 168 -18.28 -20.65 2.73
CA ILE A 168 -17.13 -20.42 3.62
C ILE A 168 -16.17 -19.39 3.04
N ARG A 169 -15.89 -19.44 1.72
CA ARG A 169 -15.03 -18.44 1.06
C ARG A 169 -15.63 -17.03 1.14
N GLU A 170 -16.94 -16.90 0.95
CA GLU A 170 -17.63 -15.62 1.05
C GLU A 170 -17.60 -15.06 2.48
N LEU A 171 -17.85 -15.89 3.49
CA LEU A 171 -17.73 -15.49 4.89
C LEU A 171 -16.31 -15.00 5.21
N ASN A 172 -15.30 -15.78 4.83
CA ASN A 172 -13.90 -15.41 5.04
C ASN A 172 -13.53 -14.11 4.31
N HIS A 173 -14.05 -13.91 3.10
CA HIS A 173 -13.85 -12.67 2.36
C HIS A 173 -14.45 -11.46 3.11
N ARG A 174 -15.69 -11.57 3.62
CA ARG A 174 -16.35 -10.51 4.39
C ARG A 174 -15.57 -10.20 5.68
N ALA A 175 -15.18 -11.22 6.43
CA ALA A 175 -14.39 -11.07 7.66
C ALA A 175 -13.05 -10.36 7.38
N ARG A 176 -12.33 -10.78 6.33
CA ARG A 176 -11.07 -10.11 5.91
C ARG A 176 -11.29 -8.66 5.52
N LYS A 177 -12.36 -8.35 4.78
CA LYS A 177 -12.70 -6.99 4.39
C LYS A 177 -12.95 -6.10 5.62
N GLN A 178 -13.70 -6.60 6.59
CA GLN A 178 -13.97 -5.89 7.84
C GLN A 178 -12.71 -5.68 8.67
N LEU A 179 -11.86 -6.71 8.77
CA LEU A 179 -10.57 -6.63 9.47
C LEU A 179 -9.65 -5.58 8.83
N ASN A 180 -9.57 -5.53 7.50
CA ASN A 180 -8.80 -4.53 6.78
C ASN A 180 -9.35 -3.11 7.00
N LYS A 181 -10.68 -2.95 7.02
CA LYS A 181 -11.33 -1.67 7.34
C LYS A 181 -10.95 -1.22 8.77
N LEU A 182 -11.09 -2.09 9.76
CA LEU A 182 -10.73 -1.78 11.14
C LEU A 182 -9.24 -1.44 11.28
N LYS A 183 -8.34 -2.18 10.63
CA LYS A 183 -6.90 -1.86 10.61
C LYS A 183 -6.61 -0.50 10.00
N SER A 184 -7.28 -0.14 8.90
CA SER A 184 -7.12 1.18 8.29
C SER A 184 -7.59 2.30 9.21
N GLN A 185 -8.72 2.12 9.90
CA GLN A 185 -9.23 3.07 10.89
C GLN A 185 -8.29 3.21 12.09
N LEU A 186 -7.77 2.09 12.59
CA LEU A 186 -6.80 2.06 13.68
C LEU A 186 -5.53 2.83 13.29
N LYS A 187 -4.99 2.60 12.08
CA LYS A 187 -3.82 3.32 11.58
C LYS A 187 -4.08 4.83 11.45
N ILE A 188 -5.28 5.23 11.02
CA ILE A 188 -5.67 6.65 11.00
C ILE A 188 -5.68 7.22 12.42
N CYS A 189 -6.27 6.52 13.39
CA CYS A 189 -6.25 6.92 14.79
C CYS A 189 -4.82 7.01 15.34
N GLU A 190 -3.96 6.03 15.08
CA GLU A 190 -2.55 6.06 15.48
C GLU A 190 -1.84 7.29 14.92
N THR A 191 -2.00 7.59 13.62
CA THR A 191 -1.39 8.79 13.03
C THR A 191 -1.91 10.08 13.65
N LYS A 192 -3.20 10.15 13.98
CA LYS A 192 -3.78 11.30 14.70
C LYS A 192 -3.17 11.42 16.10
N CYS A 193 -3.05 10.32 16.83
CA CYS A 193 -2.46 10.30 18.17
C CYS A 193 -0.97 10.65 18.17
N SER A 194 -0.20 10.21 17.18
CA SER A 194 1.22 10.58 17.05
C SER A 194 1.44 12.06 16.74
N ASN A 195 0.47 12.70 16.08
CA ASN A 195 0.53 14.12 15.75
C ASN A 195 0.01 15.04 16.87
N LEU A 196 -0.54 14.48 17.95
CA LEU A 196 -1.00 15.26 19.10
C LEU A 196 0.19 15.63 19.98
N ASP A 197 0.41 16.93 20.16
CA ASP A 197 1.37 17.42 21.14
C ASP A 197 0.75 17.40 22.56
N GLU A 198 1.54 16.97 23.54
CA GLU A 198 1.12 16.84 24.93
C GLU A 198 0.74 18.22 25.50
N SER A 199 1.48 19.26 25.11
CA SER A 199 1.24 20.64 25.54
C SER A 199 -0.17 21.12 25.14
N THR A 200 -0.59 20.81 23.92
CA THR A 200 -1.90 21.20 23.37
C THR A 200 -3.04 20.46 24.07
N VAL A 201 -2.85 19.18 24.39
CA VAL A 201 -3.86 18.41 25.14
C VAL A 201 -4.03 19.00 26.53
N LEU A 202 -2.95 19.27 27.25
CA LEU A 202 -3.02 19.83 28.60
C LEU A 202 -3.64 21.23 28.62
N GLN A 203 -3.32 22.08 27.64
CA GLN A 203 -3.94 23.40 27.47
C GLN A 203 -5.45 23.28 27.23
N ASN A 204 -5.89 22.35 26.38
CA ASN A 204 -7.31 22.11 26.15
C ASN A 204 -8.04 21.63 27.40
N LEU A 205 -7.38 20.85 28.28
CA LEU A 205 -7.98 20.42 29.54
C LEU A 205 -8.20 21.59 30.50
N THR A 206 -7.23 22.52 30.57
CA THR A 206 -7.35 23.72 31.41
C THR A 206 -8.39 24.70 30.86
N SER A 207 -8.41 24.92 29.54
CA SER A 207 -9.36 25.85 28.89
C SER A 207 -10.81 25.40 29.00
N ASN A 208 -11.06 24.10 29.10
CA ASN A 208 -12.40 23.53 29.24
C ASN A 208 -12.84 23.35 30.71
N ASN A 209 -12.11 23.90 31.69
CA ASN A 209 -12.43 23.81 33.12
C ASN A 209 -12.65 22.37 33.63
N ILE A 210 -11.88 21.41 33.12
CA ILE A 210 -12.00 20.01 33.55
C ILE A 210 -11.48 19.87 34.99
N PRO A 211 -12.17 19.14 35.89
CA PRO A 211 -11.71 18.96 37.27
C PRO A 211 -10.32 18.31 37.38
N LYS A 212 -9.54 18.73 38.38
CA LYS A 212 -8.12 18.36 38.56
C LYS A 212 -7.88 16.85 38.59
N ASN A 213 -8.78 16.08 39.20
CA ASN A 213 -8.70 14.62 39.26
C ASN A 213 -8.73 13.97 37.86
N TYR A 214 -9.57 14.45 36.95
CA TYR A 214 -9.60 13.95 35.57
C TYR A 214 -8.36 14.38 34.79
N GLN A 215 -7.88 15.60 35.01
CA GLN A 215 -6.63 16.06 34.39
C GLN A 215 -5.45 15.18 34.79
N LEU A 216 -5.40 14.78 36.06
CA LEU A 216 -4.37 13.91 36.60
C LEU A 216 -4.40 12.52 35.96
N VAL A 217 -5.59 11.92 35.83
CA VAL A 217 -5.77 10.64 35.13
C VAL A 217 -5.22 10.71 33.71
N ILE A 218 -5.57 11.77 32.97
CA ILE A 218 -5.16 11.94 31.57
C ILE A 218 -3.64 12.15 31.47
N LYS A 219 -3.05 12.96 32.35
CA LYS A 219 -1.60 13.16 32.43
C LYS A 219 -0.85 11.83 32.61
N GLU A 220 -1.31 10.99 33.54
CA GLU A 220 -0.67 9.69 33.79
C GLU A 220 -0.83 8.71 32.62
N ILE A 221 -1.99 8.69 31.95
CA ILE A 221 -2.20 7.88 30.74
C ILE A 221 -1.22 8.31 29.63
N ILE A 222 -1.05 9.61 29.42
CA ILE A 222 -0.13 10.15 28.41
C ILE A 222 1.32 9.82 28.78
N ALA A 223 1.71 10.08 30.02
CA ALA A 223 3.07 9.83 30.52
C ALA A 223 3.50 8.36 30.38
N ILE A 224 2.55 7.43 30.53
CA ILE A 224 2.81 5.99 30.46
C ILE A 224 2.74 5.46 29.03
N SER A 225 1.83 6.00 28.20
CA SER A 225 1.75 5.59 26.79
C SER A 225 3.01 5.93 25.99
N LYS A 226 3.75 6.99 26.37
CA LYS A 226 5.05 7.35 25.77
C LYS A 226 6.19 6.39 26.11
N ARG A 227 6.06 5.54 27.14
CA ARG A 227 7.14 4.66 27.58
C ARG A 227 7.19 3.37 26.76
N LYS A 228 8.40 2.91 26.45
CA LYS A 228 8.64 1.66 25.71
C LYS A 228 8.21 0.41 26.48
N SER A 229 8.23 0.47 27.81
CA SER A 229 7.96 -0.67 28.68
C SER A 229 6.83 -0.34 29.66
N PRO A 230 5.85 -1.24 29.86
CA PRO A 230 4.78 -1.05 30.84
C PRO A 230 5.23 -1.34 32.28
N LYS A 231 6.48 -1.78 32.50
CA LYS A 231 7.01 -2.14 33.81
C LYS A 231 7.86 -1.00 34.39
N GLY A 232 7.87 -0.88 35.71
CA GLY A 232 8.75 0.07 36.41
C GLY A 232 8.30 1.53 36.31
N ASN A 233 7.00 1.78 36.16
CA ASN A 233 6.48 3.14 36.13
C ASN A 233 6.64 3.82 37.49
N ARG A 234 7.11 5.08 37.46
CA ARG A 234 7.10 5.99 38.60
C ARG A 234 5.82 6.78 38.49
N TYR A 235 5.00 6.69 39.53
CA TYR A 235 3.71 7.35 39.63
C TYR A 235 3.82 8.54 40.58
N THR A 236 3.03 9.57 40.34
CA THR A 236 2.87 10.69 41.28
C THR A 236 2.18 10.24 42.57
N GLU A 237 2.45 10.92 43.68
CA GLU A 237 1.84 10.60 44.99
C GLU A 237 0.32 10.69 44.93
N ASP A 238 -0.21 11.71 44.26
CA ASP A 238 -1.64 11.90 44.02
C ASP A 238 -2.27 10.73 43.24
N TRP A 239 -1.56 10.18 42.23
CA TRP A 239 -2.04 9.01 41.49
C TRP A 239 -2.02 7.74 42.34
N ILE A 240 -0.99 7.59 43.17
CA ILE A 240 -0.88 6.48 44.12
C ILE A 240 -2.05 6.53 45.10
N MET A 241 -2.34 7.71 45.66
CA MET A 241 -3.48 7.94 46.56
C MET A 241 -4.81 7.59 45.88
N LEU A 242 -5.03 8.08 44.65
CA LEU A 242 -6.23 7.76 43.88
C LEU A 242 -6.38 6.25 43.63
N CYS A 243 -5.28 5.56 43.32
CA CYS A 243 -5.27 4.11 43.15
C CYS A 243 -5.64 3.37 44.44
N MET A 244 -5.14 3.82 45.59
CA MET A 244 -5.51 3.23 46.89
C MET A 244 -7.00 3.45 47.19
N LEU A 245 -7.50 4.67 47.02
CA LEU A 245 -8.92 4.99 47.24
C LEU A 245 -9.85 4.17 46.32
N LEU A 246 -9.47 4.02 45.05
CA LEU A 246 -10.22 3.22 44.10
C LEU A 246 -10.23 1.74 44.49
N HIS A 247 -9.08 1.21 44.94
CA HIS A 247 -8.97 -0.17 45.41
C HIS A 247 -9.80 -0.41 46.69
N ILE A 248 -9.79 0.52 47.65
CA ILE A 248 -10.57 0.43 48.88
C ILE A 248 -12.08 0.44 48.56
N LYS A 249 -12.53 1.35 47.69
CA LYS A 249 -13.95 1.47 47.34
C LYS A 249 -14.46 0.32 46.47
N SER A 250 -13.64 -0.18 45.55
CA SER A 250 -14.04 -1.27 44.67
C SER A 250 -12.83 -2.10 44.22
N PRO A 251 -12.44 -3.12 45.00
CA PRO A 251 -11.36 -4.02 44.62
C PRO A 251 -11.64 -4.72 43.27
N ALA A 252 -12.88 -5.16 43.05
CA ALA A 252 -13.28 -5.82 41.81
C ALA A 252 -13.20 -4.88 40.60
N GLY A 253 -13.67 -3.63 40.74
CA GLY A 253 -13.55 -2.60 39.70
C GLY A 253 -12.10 -2.26 39.40
N TYR A 254 -11.26 -2.16 40.43
CA TYR A 254 -9.82 -1.97 40.28
C TYR A 254 -9.18 -3.09 39.44
N TYR A 255 -9.45 -4.34 39.79
CA TYR A 255 -8.96 -5.51 39.05
C TYR A 255 -9.43 -5.52 37.61
N PHE A 256 -10.71 -5.18 37.35
CA PHE A 256 -11.24 -5.12 36.00
C PHE A 256 -10.50 -4.07 35.16
N LEU A 257 -10.31 -2.85 35.68
CA LEU A 257 -9.63 -1.76 34.98
C LEU A 257 -8.15 -2.11 34.71
N GLN A 258 -7.49 -2.73 35.67
CA GLN A 258 -6.09 -3.15 35.55
C GLN A 258 -5.91 -4.30 34.55
N ASN A 259 -6.69 -5.37 34.67
CA ASN A 259 -6.53 -6.57 33.84
C ASN A 259 -6.83 -6.30 32.36
N ASN A 260 -7.82 -5.43 32.10
CA ASN A 260 -8.15 -4.99 30.75
C ASN A 260 -7.24 -3.86 30.23
N LYS A 261 -6.25 -3.41 31.01
CA LYS A 261 -5.30 -2.35 30.66
C LYS A 261 -6.00 -1.04 30.25
N LEU A 262 -7.14 -0.74 30.87
CA LEU A 262 -7.93 0.46 30.58
C LEU A 262 -7.29 1.70 31.23
N LEU A 263 -6.67 1.53 32.39
CA LEU A 263 -5.94 2.57 33.11
C LEU A 263 -4.58 2.05 33.57
N PRO A 264 -3.57 2.91 33.67
CA PRO A 264 -2.23 2.52 34.10
C PRO A 264 -2.15 2.44 35.64
N LEU A 265 -2.89 1.48 36.21
CA LEU A 265 -3.02 1.29 37.64
C LEU A 265 -1.83 0.54 38.26
N LEU A 266 -1.49 0.87 39.52
CA LEU A 266 -0.49 0.15 40.31
C LEU A 266 -0.90 -1.31 40.54
N SER A 267 0.08 -2.20 40.73
CA SER A 267 -0.25 -3.57 41.13
C SER A 267 -0.90 -3.59 42.52
N VAL A 268 -1.85 -4.50 42.73
CA VAL A 268 -2.50 -4.68 44.05
C VAL A 268 -1.48 -4.96 45.15
N ARG A 269 -0.38 -5.66 44.82
CA ARG A 269 0.75 -5.84 45.74
C ARG A 269 1.35 -4.51 46.20
N ARG A 270 1.64 -3.59 45.27
CA ARG A 270 2.16 -2.25 45.59
C ARG A 270 1.17 -1.45 46.44
N ILE A 271 -0.12 -1.54 46.16
CA ILE A 271 -1.15 -0.89 46.98
C ILE A 271 -1.10 -1.40 48.41
N ARG A 272 -1.04 -2.72 48.61
CA ARG A 272 -0.94 -3.32 49.96
C ARG A 272 0.35 -2.91 50.68
N GLU A 273 1.47 -2.86 49.96
CA GLU A 273 2.75 -2.36 50.48
C GLU A 273 2.59 -0.91 50.97
N TYR A 274 2.02 0.00 50.16
CA TYR A 274 1.78 1.37 50.60
C TYR A 274 0.81 1.49 51.77
N LEU A 275 -0.30 0.74 51.76
CA LEU A 275 -1.25 0.73 52.87
C LEU A 275 -0.61 0.23 54.17
N SER A 276 0.32 -0.74 54.09
CA SER A 276 1.05 -1.24 55.26
C SER A 276 2.08 -0.27 55.83
N MET A 277 2.56 0.68 55.01
CA MET A 277 3.47 1.75 55.45
C MET A 277 2.74 2.87 56.20
N ILE A 278 1.42 2.95 56.06
CA ILE A 278 0.60 3.88 56.83
C ILE A 278 0.52 3.31 58.25
N ASN A 279 1.41 3.81 59.12
CA ASN A 279 1.39 3.49 60.54
C ASN A 279 0.06 3.97 61.12
N THR A 280 -0.82 3.02 61.43
CA THR A 280 -2.00 3.26 62.25
C THR A 280 -1.62 2.82 63.65
N THR A 281 -1.29 3.76 64.53
CA THR A 281 -1.10 3.38 65.93
C THR A 281 -2.46 3.09 66.53
N CYS A 282 -2.57 2.02 67.33
CA CYS A 282 -3.81 1.73 68.04
C CYS A 282 -3.90 2.72 69.21
N GLY A 283 -4.70 3.77 69.05
CA GLY A 283 -4.85 4.86 70.02
C GLY A 283 -5.33 6.15 69.34
N PHE A 284 -5.43 7.24 70.12
CA PHE A 284 -5.60 8.57 69.53
C PHE A 284 -4.28 8.98 68.88
N ASP A 285 -4.22 8.95 67.55
CA ASP A 285 -3.08 9.51 66.81
C ASP A 285 -3.06 11.03 67.00
N ASN A 286 -2.05 11.54 67.71
CA ASN A 286 -1.84 12.98 67.92
C ASN A 286 -1.73 13.78 66.60
N PHE A 287 -1.46 13.11 65.48
CA PHE A 287 -1.38 13.71 64.15
C PHE A 287 -2.75 13.91 63.46
N LEU A 288 -3.79 13.21 63.92
CA LEU A 288 -5.14 13.27 63.34
C LEU A 288 -6.13 14.08 64.20
N ILE A 289 -5.67 14.63 65.33
CA ILE A 289 -6.44 15.57 66.14
C ILE A 289 -6.24 16.96 65.54
N PHE A 290 -7.22 17.38 64.74
CA PHE A 290 -7.47 18.79 64.40
C PHE A 290 -8.18 19.48 65.56
#